data_AF-A0A2E9QYC0-F1
#
_entry.id   AF-A0A2E9QYC0-F1
#
_cell.length_a   1.000
_cell.length_b   1.000
_cell.length_c   1.000
_cell.angle_alpha   90.00
_cell.angle_beta   90.00
_cell.angle_gamma   90.00
#
_symmetry.space_group_name_H-M   'P 1'
#
loop_
_entity.id
_entity.type
_entity.pdbx_description
1 polymer ?
#
loop_
_entity_poly.entity_id
_entity_poly.type
_entity_poly.pdbx_seq_one_letter_code
_entity_poly.pdbx_strand_id
1 'polypeptide(L)'
;MVSSASHLRPATVSANRHLIALLLGVCLLCFAPLSAMAANCYKLYSGGQLGPAADCFALEGKSLGTGKLGAATRFKKGRLLQNAIVLYSQAAKKASGPAATKLRLKGIQLFNVYRTERLHDNRAKLRQLSKLVSDMRRKVGFATLTILANHKQAKICVSGNLFQKCKTANTWTLRIQPGSFTIKLTYPLSPPVQKQQEVKLAPNQKLTKIFFPPVKKDGQLSVIANHPQTRMILAGGKLSTPKTHTGPFWALTLTQGTYKLQIIYPKMKPIIKTIEIKAGKTQTVMTNPPPPPVLNIVSVPRDARVFINGRYLGKTPFRQKIDVGTYNIELQKGCYLTATRSLKVSGDKAMDIKFSLKRDPVHQQWQQRKKTAPGKQIIGWTTIAAGVVLGAGSVFLNVLANNEHTLAQNARPYDFEEFKSRGEQGNTFRTLGLAGGVAGTASLGFGIYSLVTAFPAPEYRLPCKNKMELWRIE
;
A
#
# COMPACT_ATOMS: atom_id res chain seq x y z
N MET A 1 -45.00 26.53 -9.37
CA MET A 1 -44.68 25.66 -10.54
C MET A 1 -44.33 24.28 -9.97
N VAL A 2 -45.27 23.42 -9.54
CA VAL A 2 -46.26 22.59 -10.28
C VAL A 2 -45.69 21.95 -11.56
N SER A 3 -45.43 20.64 -11.53
CA SER A 3 -46.18 19.61 -12.27
C SER A 3 -45.56 18.23 -11.96
N SER A 4 -46.26 17.34 -11.24
CA SER A 4 -47.12 16.24 -11.77
C SER A 4 -46.32 14.99 -12.13
N ALA A 5 -46.74 13.75 -11.87
CA ALA A 5 -47.84 13.19 -11.10
C ALA A 5 -47.54 11.68 -10.90
N SER A 6 -47.93 11.16 -9.75
CA SER A 6 -48.16 9.73 -9.46
C SER A 6 -49.42 9.22 -10.16
N HIS A 7 -49.52 7.93 -10.50
CA HIS A 7 -50.64 7.08 -10.04
C HIS A 7 -50.53 5.59 -10.44
N LEU A 8 -51.07 4.79 -9.52
CA LEU A 8 -51.28 3.35 -9.47
C LEU A 8 -52.69 2.96 -9.99
N ARG A 9 -52.79 1.73 -10.52
CA ARG A 9 -53.98 0.80 -10.59
C ARG A 9 -55.15 1.19 -11.53
N PRO A 10 -56.16 0.32 -11.79
CA PRO A 10 -56.27 -1.16 -11.82
C PRO A 10 -57.00 -1.70 -13.10
N ALA A 11 -57.32 -3.00 -13.05
CA ALA A 11 -58.04 -3.83 -14.05
C ALA A 11 -59.46 -3.37 -14.44
N THR A 12 -59.88 -3.75 -15.65
CA THR A 12 -61.29 -3.89 -16.04
C THR A 12 -61.53 -5.20 -16.82
N VAL A 13 -62.67 -5.80 -16.49
CA VAL A 13 -63.33 -6.99 -17.03
C VAL A 13 -64.30 -6.57 -18.14
N SER A 14 -64.43 -7.37 -19.22
CA SER A 14 -65.65 -7.58 -20.02
C SER A 14 -65.27 -8.34 -21.31
N ALA A 15 -65.53 -9.65 -21.46
CA ALA A 15 -66.81 -10.29 -21.79
C ALA A 15 -67.34 -10.00 -23.22
N ASN A 16 -67.02 -10.90 -24.17
CA ASN A 16 -67.96 -11.48 -25.16
C ASN A 16 -67.17 -12.46 -26.06
N ARG A 17 -67.37 -13.78 -25.91
CA ARG A 17 -68.33 -14.58 -26.71
C ARG A 17 -68.35 -14.14 -28.17
N HIS A 18 -67.68 -14.93 -29.01
CA HIS A 18 -67.85 -15.16 -30.45
C HIS A 18 -66.46 -15.28 -31.10
N LEU A 19 -65.85 -16.47 -31.05
CA LEU A 19 -64.97 -17.00 -32.11
C LEU A 19 -64.50 -18.45 -31.80
N ILE A 20 -65.44 -19.34 -31.47
CA ILE A 20 -65.19 -20.79 -31.51
C ILE A 20 -65.88 -21.31 -32.77
N ALA A 21 -65.28 -21.06 -33.93
CA ALA A 21 -65.66 -21.67 -35.20
C ALA A 21 -64.66 -21.30 -36.31
N LEU A 22 -63.35 -21.54 -36.15
CA LEU A 22 -62.37 -21.45 -37.26
C LEU A 22 -60.98 -21.99 -36.87
N LEU A 23 -60.92 -23.16 -36.22
CA LEU A 23 -59.66 -23.90 -36.00
C LEU A 23 -59.89 -25.41 -36.17
N LEU A 24 -60.53 -25.80 -37.28
CA LEU A 24 -60.73 -27.21 -37.68
C LEU A 24 -60.47 -27.47 -39.17
N GLY A 25 -59.75 -26.58 -39.84
CA GLY A 25 -59.34 -26.76 -41.23
C GLY A 25 -57.86 -26.41 -41.37
N VAL A 26 -57.10 -27.30 -42.00
CA VAL A 26 -55.68 -27.15 -42.37
C VAL A 26 -54.67 -27.67 -41.33
N CYS A 27 -54.67 -28.98 -41.10
CA CYS A 27 -53.42 -29.73 -40.90
C CYS A 27 -53.63 -31.24 -41.18
N LEU A 28 -54.09 -31.56 -42.39
CA LEU A 28 -54.31 -32.94 -42.85
C LEU A 28 -53.50 -33.24 -44.11
N LEU A 29 -52.24 -32.79 -44.18
CA LEU A 29 -51.27 -33.25 -45.16
C LEU A 29 -49.87 -33.26 -44.53
N CYS A 30 -49.43 -34.47 -44.17
CA CYS A 30 -48.07 -34.93 -43.79
C CYS A 30 -47.98 -35.71 -42.47
N PHE A 31 -49.00 -36.51 -42.14
CA PHE A 31 -48.75 -37.78 -41.46
C PHE A 31 -48.76 -38.87 -42.54
N ALA A 32 -47.59 -39.25 -43.05
CA ALA A 32 -47.45 -40.55 -43.66
C ALA A 32 -47.72 -41.59 -42.55
N PRO A 33 -48.76 -42.43 -42.65
CA PRO A 33 -49.01 -43.45 -41.64
C PRO A 33 -47.82 -44.41 -41.62
N LEU A 34 -47.24 -44.56 -40.43
CA LEU A 34 -46.23 -45.55 -40.09
C LEU A 34 -46.89 -46.94 -40.01
N SER A 35 -47.47 -47.40 -41.10
CA SER A 35 -48.03 -48.74 -41.23
C SER A 35 -48.11 -49.15 -42.69
N ALA A 36 -47.04 -48.89 -43.44
CA ALA A 36 -46.82 -49.53 -44.72
C ALA A 36 -46.23 -50.93 -44.48
N MET A 37 -47.15 -51.88 -44.37
CA MET A 37 -47.04 -53.24 -44.86
C MET A 37 -46.09 -54.19 -44.10
N ALA A 38 -46.68 -55.25 -43.55
CA ALA A 38 -46.08 -56.58 -43.61
C ALA A 38 -45.93 -57.01 -45.08
N ALA A 39 -45.12 -56.28 -45.85
CA ALA A 39 -44.60 -56.75 -47.11
C ALA A 39 -43.60 -57.84 -46.73
N ASN A 40 -43.85 -59.06 -47.18
CA ASN A 40 -42.91 -60.17 -47.04
C ASN A 40 -41.50 -59.65 -47.39
N CYS A 41 -40.53 -59.72 -46.48
CA CYS A 41 -39.22 -59.08 -46.68
C CYS A 41 -38.55 -59.55 -47.98
N TYR A 42 -38.89 -60.76 -48.45
CA TYR A 42 -38.50 -61.29 -49.75
C TYR A 42 -39.10 -60.54 -50.95
N LYS A 43 -40.34 -60.02 -50.86
CA LYS A 43 -40.98 -59.20 -51.89
C LYS A 43 -40.27 -57.84 -52.06
N LEU A 44 -39.84 -57.23 -50.96
CA LEU A 44 -39.04 -56.00 -51.00
C LEU A 44 -37.66 -56.26 -51.62
N TYR A 45 -37.07 -57.41 -51.31
CA TYR A 45 -35.79 -57.83 -51.90
C TYR A 45 -35.91 -58.10 -53.41
N SER A 46 -36.93 -58.86 -53.84
CA SER A 46 -37.16 -59.16 -55.26
C SER A 46 -37.53 -57.92 -56.07
N GLY A 47 -38.21 -56.95 -55.44
CA GLY A 47 -38.47 -55.62 -56.02
C GLY A 47 -37.26 -54.68 -56.07
N GLY A 48 -36.05 -55.14 -55.71
CA GLY A 48 -34.81 -54.35 -55.79
C GLY A 48 -34.62 -53.30 -54.69
N GLN A 49 -35.56 -53.20 -53.73
CA GLN A 49 -35.51 -52.23 -52.63
C GLN A 49 -34.63 -52.73 -51.47
N LEU A 50 -33.32 -52.75 -51.69
CA LEU A 50 -32.35 -53.37 -50.77
C LEU A 50 -32.35 -52.76 -49.35
N GLY A 51 -32.49 -51.43 -49.22
CA GLY A 51 -32.51 -50.74 -47.93
C GLY A 51 -33.75 -51.10 -47.10
N PRO A 52 -34.97 -50.87 -47.61
CA PRO A 52 -36.21 -51.29 -46.96
C PRO A 52 -36.27 -52.80 -46.66
N ALA A 53 -35.80 -53.65 -47.58
CA ALA A 53 -35.69 -55.08 -47.33
C ALA A 53 -34.76 -55.40 -46.14
N ALA A 54 -33.62 -54.73 -46.04
CA ALA A 54 -32.70 -54.88 -44.91
C ALA A 54 -33.32 -54.41 -43.58
N ASP A 55 -34.07 -53.31 -43.60
CA ASP A 55 -34.83 -52.82 -42.44
C ASP A 55 -35.90 -53.84 -42.01
N CYS A 56 -36.65 -54.42 -42.96
CA CYS A 56 -37.65 -55.47 -42.72
C CYS A 56 -37.04 -56.71 -42.04
N PHE A 57 -35.97 -57.28 -42.63
CA PHE A 57 -35.27 -58.44 -42.05
C PHE A 57 -34.66 -58.13 -40.68
N ALA A 58 -34.16 -56.91 -40.47
CA ALA A 58 -33.62 -56.49 -39.18
C ALA A 58 -34.72 -56.37 -38.11
N LEU A 59 -35.91 -55.89 -38.47
CA LEU A 59 -37.06 -55.79 -37.58
C LEU A 59 -37.61 -57.18 -37.23
N GLU A 60 -37.80 -58.05 -38.22
CA GLU A 60 -38.25 -59.44 -37.99
C GLU A 60 -37.24 -60.23 -37.15
N GLY A 61 -35.94 -60.04 -37.38
CA GLY A 61 -34.93 -60.65 -36.53
C GLY A 61 -34.97 -60.12 -35.09
N LYS A 62 -35.24 -58.82 -34.89
CA LYS A 62 -35.33 -58.23 -33.54
C LYS A 62 -36.61 -58.63 -32.80
N SER A 63 -37.72 -58.86 -33.50
CA SER A 63 -38.99 -59.26 -32.87
C SER A 63 -38.95 -60.65 -32.23
N LEU A 64 -37.97 -61.50 -32.60
CA LEU A 64 -37.75 -62.81 -31.98
C LEU A 64 -37.17 -62.75 -30.55
N GLY A 65 -37.04 -61.56 -29.95
CA GLY A 65 -36.61 -61.36 -28.55
C GLY A 65 -35.10 -61.39 -28.34
N THR A 66 -34.63 -61.08 -27.14
CA THR A 66 -33.20 -61.08 -26.75
C THR A 66 -32.94 -62.13 -25.65
N GLY A 67 -31.70 -62.61 -25.51
CA GLY A 67 -31.31 -63.55 -24.43
C GLY A 67 -31.17 -65.02 -24.87
N LYS A 68 -31.49 -65.97 -23.97
CA LYS A 68 -31.38 -67.42 -24.24
C LYS A 68 -32.55 -67.90 -25.11
N LEU A 69 -32.36 -67.84 -26.42
CA LEU A 69 -33.31 -68.35 -27.42
C LEU A 69 -33.15 -69.87 -27.62
N GLY A 70 -34.26 -70.58 -27.82
CA GLY A 70 -34.26 -71.97 -28.26
C GLY A 70 -33.54 -72.14 -29.61
N ALA A 71 -33.02 -73.34 -29.90
CA ALA A 71 -32.14 -73.59 -31.04
C ALA A 71 -32.74 -73.16 -32.39
N ALA A 72 -34.01 -73.49 -32.66
CA ALA A 72 -34.71 -73.12 -33.89
C ALA A 72 -34.90 -71.60 -34.02
N THR A 73 -35.34 -70.92 -32.95
CA THR A 73 -35.53 -69.47 -32.92
C THR A 73 -34.22 -68.71 -33.07
N ARG A 74 -33.15 -69.20 -32.43
CA ARG A 74 -31.79 -68.66 -32.56
C ARG A 74 -31.28 -68.78 -34.00
N PHE A 75 -31.50 -69.94 -34.63
CA PHE A 75 -31.13 -70.17 -36.03
C PHE A 75 -31.90 -69.23 -36.98
N LYS A 76 -33.23 -69.14 -36.83
CA LYS A 76 -34.08 -68.22 -37.60
C LYS A 76 -33.61 -66.77 -37.45
N LYS A 77 -33.40 -66.32 -36.20
CA LYS A 77 -32.90 -64.97 -35.90
C LYS A 77 -31.54 -64.71 -36.55
N GLY A 78 -30.61 -65.66 -36.44
CA GLY A 78 -29.30 -65.57 -37.07
C GLY A 78 -29.37 -65.36 -38.58
N ARG A 79 -30.23 -66.11 -39.28
CA ARG A 79 -30.43 -66.00 -40.73
C ARG A 79 -31.04 -64.65 -41.13
N LEU A 80 -32.07 -64.20 -40.42
CA LEU A 80 -32.70 -62.89 -40.68
C LEU A 80 -31.70 -61.74 -40.52
N LEU A 81 -30.94 -61.72 -39.41
CA LEU A 81 -29.93 -60.69 -39.18
C LEU A 81 -28.77 -60.78 -40.18
N GLN A 82 -28.36 -61.99 -40.57
CA GLN A 82 -27.35 -62.20 -41.61
C GLN A 82 -27.81 -61.59 -42.94
N ASN A 83 -29.04 -61.88 -43.37
CA ASN A 83 -29.62 -61.33 -44.59
C ASN A 83 -29.66 -59.80 -44.54
N ALA A 84 -30.15 -59.22 -43.43
CA ALA A 84 -30.17 -57.78 -43.23
C ALA A 84 -28.76 -57.15 -43.33
N ILE A 85 -27.74 -57.73 -42.70
CA ILE A 85 -26.35 -57.22 -42.75
C ILE A 85 -25.81 -57.22 -44.18
N VAL A 86 -26.04 -58.29 -44.94
CA VAL A 86 -25.60 -58.38 -46.34
C VAL A 86 -26.32 -57.35 -47.20
N LEU A 87 -27.63 -57.20 -47.02
CA LEU A 87 -28.44 -56.23 -47.76
C LEU A 87 -28.05 -54.79 -47.43
N TYR A 88 -27.77 -54.45 -46.16
CA TYR A 88 -27.22 -53.14 -45.81
C TYR A 88 -25.89 -52.87 -46.53
N SER A 89 -25.01 -53.88 -46.63
CA SER A 89 -23.76 -53.73 -47.36
C SER A 89 -23.99 -53.51 -48.86
N GLN A 90 -24.97 -54.19 -49.47
CA GLN A 90 -25.27 -54.04 -50.90
C GLN A 90 -25.96 -52.69 -51.18
N ALA A 91 -26.94 -52.31 -50.37
CA ALA A 91 -27.60 -51.00 -50.43
C ALA A 91 -26.56 -49.86 -50.28
N ALA A 92 -25.60 -50.02 -49.35
CA ALA A 92 -24.53 -49.04 -49.17
C ALA A 92 -23.48 -49.01 -50.30
N LYS A 93 -23.47 -49.98 -51.22
CA LYS A 93 -22.68 -49.90 -52.47
C LYS A 93 -23.41 -49.08 -53.54
N LYS A 94 -24.75 -49.09 -53.53
CA LYS A 94 -25.60 -48.33 -54.45
C LYS A 94 -25.84 -46.88 -54.01
N ALA A 95 -25.58 -46.56 -52.74
CA ALA A 95 -25.70 -45.20 -52.19
C ALA A 95 -24.34 -44.49 -52.13
N SER A 96 -24.36 -43.16 -52.07
CA SER A 96 -23.19 -42.29 -51.87
C SER A 96 -23.30 -41.46 -50.58
N GLY A 97 -22.17 -40.90 -50.14
CA GLY A 97 -22.13 -39.90 -49.06
C GLY A 97 -22.72 -40.35 -47.71
N PRO A 98 -23.45 -39.46 -46.99
CA PRO A 98 -24.03 -39.75 -45.67
C PRO A 98 -25.03 -40.93 -45.67
N ALA A 99 -25.77 -41.13 -46.76
CA ALA A 99 -26.75 -42.21 -46.88
C ALA A 99 -26.07 -43.60 -46.88
N ALA A 100 -24.97 -43.73 -47.62
CA ALA A 100 -24.16 -44.96 -47.62
C ALA A 100 -23.56 -45.25 -46.23
N THR A 101 -23.07 -44.21 -45.55
CA THR A 101 -22.52 -44.32 -44.19
C THR A 101 -23.59 -44.76 -43.19
N LYS A 102 -24.80 -44.19 -43.26
CA LYS A 102 -25.94 -44.58 -42.41
C LYS A 102 -26.29 -46.07 -42.57
N LEU A 103 -26.33 -46.57 -43.82
CA LEU A 103 -26.58 -47.99 -44.11
C LEU A 103 -25.47 -48.90 -43.57
N ARG A 104 -24.20 -48.54 -43.76
CA ARG A 104 -23.06 -49.29 -43.19
C ARG A 104 -23.13 -49.35 -41.67
N LEU A 105 -23.49 -48.25 -41.01
CA LEU A 105 -23.64 -48.19 -39.55
C LEU A 105 -24.76 -49.11 -39.06
N LYS A 106 -25.92 -49.13 -39.72
CA LYS A 106 -27.01 -50.08 -39.41
C LYS A 106 -26.50 -51.53 -39.50
N GLY A 107 -25.80 -51.88 -40.57
CA GLY A 107 -25.19 -53.21 -40.74
C GLY A 107 -24.16 -53.56 -39.66
N ILE A 108 -23.28 -52.62 -39.29
CA ILE A 108 -22.27 -52.82 -38.24
C ILE A 108 -22.93 -53.02 -36.86
N GLN A 109 -23.94 -52.21 -36.54
CA GLN A 109 -24.71 -52.35 -35.29
C GLN A 109 -25.40 -53.72 -35.22
N LEU A 110 -26.03 -54.13 -36.31
CA LEU A 110 -26.71 -55.42 -36.38
C LEU A 110 -25.73 -56.60 -36.26
N PHE A 111 -24.53 -56.48 -36.85
CA PHE A 111 -23.49 -57.48 -36.66
C PHE A 111 -22.99 -57.58 -35.22
N ASN A 112 -22.94 -56.46 -34.48
CA ASN A 112 -22.58 -56.50 -33.07
C ASN A 112 -23.60 -57.35 -32.29
N VAL A 113 -24.90 -57.15 -32.53
CA VAL A 113 -25.98 -57.98 -31.95
C VAL A 113 -25.83 -59.45 -32.35
N TYR A 114 -25.65 -59.72 -33.65
CA TYR A 114 -25.44 -61.06 -34.19
C TYR A 114 -24.28 -61.80 -33.50
N ARG A 115 -23.18 -61.08 -33.23
CA ARG A 115 -22.00 -61.62 -32.57
C ARG A 115 -22.18 -61.78 -31.07
N THR A 116 -22.74 -60.78 -30.37
CA THR A 116 -22.90 -60.81 -28.90
C THR A 116 -23.88 -61.89 -28.46
N GLU A 117 -24.96 -62.08 -29.22
CA GLU A 117 -25.95 -63.13 -28.96
C GLU A 117 -25.54 -64.50 -29.53
N ARG A 118 -24.33 -64.61 -30.09
CA ARG A 118 -23.76 -65.85 -30.66
C ARG A 118 -24.68 -66.49 -31.73
N LEU A 119 -25.37 -65.71 -32.57
CA LEU A 119 -26.37 -66.20 -33.53
C LEU A 119 -25.77 -66.91 -34.78
N HIS A 120 -24.51 -67.34 -34.71
CA HIS A 120 -23.84 -68.02 -35.81
C HIS A 120 -24.04 -69.54 -35.73
N ASP A 121 -24.46 -70.08 -36.85
CA ASP A 121 -24.66 -71.49 -37.14
C ASP A 121 -23.38 -72.14 -37.68
N ASN A 122 -22.52 -71.38 -38.36
CA ASN A 122 -21.26 -71.87 -38.92
C ASN A 122 -20.12 -70.84 -38.72
N ARG A 123 -18.96 -71.29 -38.21
CA ARG A 123 -17.77 -70.44 -38.01
C ARG A 123 -17.26 -69.81 -39.32
N ALA A 124 -17.37 -70.51 -40.46
CA ALA A 124 -17.00 -69.99 -41.77
C ALA A 124 -17.87 -68.79 -42.19
N LYS A 125 -19.19 -68.88 -41.99
CA LYS A 125 -20.13 -67.76 -42.24
C LYS A 125 -19.84 -66.56 -41.34
N LEU A 126 -19.51 -66.81 -40.06
CA LEU A 126 -19.10 -65.75 -39.14
C LEU A 126 -17.83 -65.04 -39.64
N ARG A 127 -16.83 -65.77 -40.13
CA ARG A 127 -15.61 -65.19 -40.73
C ARG A 127 -15.95 -64.34 -41.95
N GLN A 128 -16.76 -64.83 -42.89
CA GLN A 128 -17.21 -64.08 -44.07
C GLN A 128 -17.93 -62.78 -43.68
N LEU A 129 -18.88 -62.86 -42.76
CA LEU A 129 -19.65 -61.71 -42.29
C LEU A 129 -18.76 -60.71 -41.54
N SER A 130 -17.78 -61.20 -40.77
CA SER A 130 -16.81 -60.33 -40.10
C SER A 130 -15.91 -59.58 -41.08
N LYS A 131 -15.49 -60.22 -42.19
CA LYS A 131 -14.73 -59.57 -43.27
C LYS A 131 -15.57 -58.49 -43.96
N LEU A 132 -16.83 -58.77 -44.26
CA LEU A 132 -17.78 -57.81 -44.83
C LEU A 132 -17.97 -56.58 -43.91
N VAL A 133 -18.16 -56.82 -42.62
CA VAL A 133 -18.34 -55.75 -41.63
C VAL A 133 -17.04 -54.97 -41.39
N SER A 134 -15.88 -55.61 -41.48
CA SER A 134 -14.58 -54.94 -41.48
C SER A 134 -14.45 -53.98 -42.67
N ASP A 135 -14.84 -54.41 -43.87
CA ASP A 135 -14.89 -53.56 -45.06
C ASP A 135 -15.86 -52.38 -44.88
N MET A 136 -17.06 -52.62 -44.32
CA MET A 136 -17.99 -51.55 -43.98
C MET A 136 -17.39 -50.56 -42.99
N ARG A 137 -16.72 -51.02 -41.93
CA ARG A 137 -16.04 -50.14 -40.94
C ARG A 137 -14.94 -49.30 -41.58
N ARG A 138 -14.15 -49.89 -42.49
CA ARG A 138 -13.12 -49.18 -43.27
C ARG A 138 -13.74 -48.10 -44.18
N LYS A 139 -14.86 -48.41 -44.84
CA LYS A 139 -15.59 -47.48 -45.72
C LYS A 139 -16.40 -46.40 -45.00
N VAL A 140 -16.77 -46.62 -43.74
CA VAL A 140 -17.31 -45.55 -42.86
C VAL A 140 -16.22 -44.54 -42.51
N GLY A 141 -14.97 -44.99 -42.44
CA GLY A 141 -13.82 -44.12 -42.24
C GLY A 141 -13.75 -43.52 -40.85
N PHE A 142 -13.96 -44.30 -39.79
CA PHE A 142 -13.87 -43.79 -38.41
C PHE A 142 -12.56 -43.05 -38.16
N ALA A 143 -12.66 -41.79 -37.73
CA ALA A 143 -11.54 -40.98 -37.33
C ALA A 143 -11.16 -41.28 -35.87
N THR A 144 -9.89 -41.06 -35.55
CA THR A 144 -9.36 -41.13 -34.19
C THR A 144 -9.04 -39.73 -33.71
N LEU A 145 -9.71 -39.26 -32.66
CA LEU A 145 -9.44 -37.98 -32.02
C LEU A 145 -8.78 -38.23 -30.67
N THR A 146 -7.55 -37.76 -30.50
CA THR A 146 -6.82 -37.80 -29.22
C THR A 146 -6.76 -36.39 -28.65
N ILE A 147 -7.26 -36.22 -27.43
CA ILE A 147 -7.27 -34.94 -26.71
C ILE A 147 -6.31 -35.07 -25.54
N LEU A 148 -5.25 -34.27 -25.56
CA LEU A 148 -4.27 -34.14 -24.47
C LEU A 148 -4.63 -32.88 -23.68
N ALA A 149 -5.26 -33.05 -22.51
CA ALA A 149 -5.64 -31.94 -21.64
C ALA A 149 -4.50 -31.45 -20.75
N ASN A 150 -3.45 -32.26 -20.59
CA ASN A 150 -2.28 -32.00 -19.75
C ASN A 150 -2.65 -31.66 -18.29
N HIS A 151 -3.74 -32.26 -17.78
CA HIS A 151 -4.23 -32.10 -16.41
C HIS A 151 -5.13 -33.28 -16.00
N LYS A 152 -4.81 -33.97 -14.90
CA LYS A 152 -5.51 -35.22 -14.49
C LYS A 152 -7.01 -35.04 -14.22
N GLN A 153 -7.40 -33.88 -13.68
CA GLN A 153 -8.78 -33.56 -13.30
C GLN A 153 -9.51 -32.65 -14.31
N ALA A 154 -8.97 -32.46 -15.52
CA ALA A 154 -9.69 -31.70 -16.54
C ALA A 154 -10.92 -32.46 -17.05
N LYS A 155 -12.08 -31.81 -17.08
CA LYS A 155 -13.31 -32.35 -17.67
C LYS A 155 -13.31 -32.04 -19.17
N ILE A 156 -13.19 -33.06 -20.01
CA ILE A 156 -13.20 -32.96 -21.46
C ILE A 156 -14.59 -33.37 -21.95
N CYS A 157 -15.27 -32.51 -22.70
CA CYS A 157 -16.54 -32.80 -23.35
C CYS A 157 -16.39 -32.65 -24.86
N VAL A 158 -16.84 -33.65 -25.62
CA VAL A 158 -16.88 -33.62 -27.09
C VAL A 158 -18.34 -33.71 -27.51
N SER A 159 -18.79 -32.70 -28.26
CA SER A 159 -20.16 -32.57 -28.74
C SER A 159 -20.21 -32.25 -30.23
N GLY A 160 -21.08 -32.91 -30.99
CA GLY A 160 -21.30 -32.65 -32.42
C GLY A 160 -21.93 -33.86 -33.12
N ASN A 161 -22.72 -33.63 -34.18
CA ASN A 161 -23.35 -34.71 -34.97
C ASN A 161 -24.08 -35.78 -34.12
N LEU A 162 -24.95 -35.36 -33.19
CA LEU A 162 -25.68 -36.22 -32.23
C LEU A 162 -24.80 -37.04 -31.27
N PHE A 163 -23.47 -36.84 -31.30
CA PHE A 163 -22.54 -37.41 -30.36
C PHE A 163 -22.27 -36.39 -29.25
N GLN A 164 -22.53 -36.78 -28.00
CA GLN A 164 -22.15 -36.01 -26.82
C GLN A 164 -21.63 -36.96 -25.75
N LYS A 165 -20.35 -36.82 -25.40
CA LYS A 165 -19.75 -37.54 -24.27
C LYS A 165 -18.79 -36.62 -23.54
N CYS A 166 -18.67 -36.84 -22.24
CA CYS A 166 -17.67 -36.19 -21.41
C CYS A 166 -16.85 -37.23 -20.66
N LYS A 167 -15.58 -36.92 -20.40
CA LYS A 167 -14.69 -37.73 -19.59
C LYS A 167 -13.72 -36.82 -18.83
N THR A 168 -13.48 -37.12 -17.55
CA THR A 168 -12.42 -36.49 -16.77
C THR A 168 -11.15 -37.31 -16.93
N ALA A 169 -10.14 -36.77 -17.60
CA ALA A 169 -8.87 -37.46 -17.82
C ALA A 169 -7.77 -36.48 -18.28
N ASN A 170 -6.52 -36.87 -18.09
CA ASN A 170 -5.38 -36.19 -18.72
C ASN A 170 -5.39 -36.34 -20.25
N THR A 171 -5.76 -37.53 -20.73
CA THR A 171 -5.79 -37.87 -22.14
C THR A 171 -7.06 -38.63 -22.45
N TRP A 172 -7.72 -38.29 -23.57
CA TRP A 172 -8.88 -39.03 -24.04
C TRP A 172 -8.78 -39.29 -25.54
N THR A 173 -8.72 -40.58 -25.90
CA THR A 173 -8.76 -41.05 -27.28
C THR A 173 -10.14 -41.59 -27.61
N LEU A 174 -10.70 -41.09 -28.71
CA LEU A 174 -12.05 -41.36 -29.19
C LEU A 174 -11.98 -41.86 -30.63
N ARG A 175 -12.70 -42.96 -30.92
CA ARG A 175 -12.94 -43.40 -32.29
C ARG A 175 -14.36 -43.03 -32.70
N ILE A 176 -14.50 -42.00 -33.51
CA ILE A 176 -15.80 -41.38 -33.85
C ILE A 176 -15.96 -41.22 -35.35
N GLN A 177 -17.19 -40.97 -35.79
CA GLN A 177 -17.48 -40.76 -37.21
C GLN A 177 -16.86 -39.44 -37.69
N PRO A 178 -16.46 -39.36 -38.98
CA PRO A 178 -16.08 -38.10 -39.59
C PRO A 178 -17.17 -37.04 -39.45
N GLY A 179 -16.76 -35.78 -39.31
CA GLY A 179 -17.69 -34.68 -39.06
C GLY A 179 -17.09 -33.56 -38.23
N SER A 180 -17.94 -32.60 -37.86
CA SER A 180 -17.57 -31.44 -37.06
C SER A 180 -17.91 -31.66 -35.60
N PHE A 181 -16.95 -31.39 -34.71
CA PHE A 181 -17.11 -31.53 -33.26
C PHE A 181 -16.55 -30.31 -32.54
N THR A 182 -17.18 -29.95 -31.43
CA THR A 182 -16.68 -28.95 -30.48
C THR A 182 -16.09 -29.69 -29.29
N ILE A 183 -14.84 -29.37 -28.97
CA ILE A 183 -14.14 -29.88 -27.79
C ILE A 183 -14.18 -28.78 -26.73
N LYS A 184 -14.83 -29.05 -25.59
CA LYS A 184 -14.90 -28.16 -24.44
C LYS A 184 -14.12 -28.77 -23.27
N LEU A 185 -13.08 -28.07 -22.80
CA LEU A 185 -12.29 -28.43 -21.63
C LEU A 185 -12.63 -27.50 -20.47
N THR A 186 -12.85 -28.07 -19.29
CA THR A 186 -12.98 -27.33 -18.03
C THR A 186 -11.87 -27.76 -17.08
N TYR A 187 -10.99 -26.82 -16.71
CA TYR A 187 -9.94 -27.03 -15.72
C TYR A 187 -10.44 -26.66 -14.32
N PRO A 188 -10.18 -27.49 -13.28
CA PRO A 188 -10.64 -27.27 -11.91
C PRO A 188 -9.75 -26.26 -11.17
N LEU A 189 -9.65 -25.06 -11.71
CA LEU A 189 -9.01 -23.91 -11.07
C LEU A 189 -10.07 -23.10 -10.30
N SER A 190 -9.64 -22.17 -9.45
CA SER A 190 -10.54 -21.22 -8.75
C SER A 190 -10.24 -19.80 -9.23
N PRO A 191 -11.04 -19.21 -10.14
CA PRO A 191 -12.25 -19.77 -10.77
C PRO A 191 -11.95 -20.81 -11.89
N PRO A 192 -12.90 -21.71 -12.22
CA PRO A 192 -12.68 -22.75 -13.21
C PRO A 192 -12.55 -22.14 -14.61
N VAL A 193 -11.51 -22.51 -15.32
CA VAL A 193 -11.22 -21.96 -16.65
C VAL A 193 -11.69 -22.93 -17.72
N GLN A 194 -12.49 -22.42 -18.67
CA GLN A 194 -12.99 -23.18 -19.81
C GLN A 194 -12.19 -22.83 -21.08
N LYS A 195 -11.87 -23.83 -21.90
CA LYS A 195 -11.35 -23.67 -23.25
C LYS A 195 -12.23 -24.43 -24.22
N GLN A 196 -12.48 -23.87 -25.40
CA GLN A 196 -13.23 -24.54 -26.45
C GLN A 196 -12.51 -24.45 -27.79
N GLN A 197 -12.63 -25.49 -28.60
CA GLN A 197 -12.09 -25.53 -29.95
C GLN A 197 -12.95 -26.40 -30.85
N GLU A 198 -13.21 -25.92 -32.06
CA GLU A 198 -13.87 -26.69 -33.10
C GLU A 198 -12.86 -27.51 -33.91
N VAL A 199 -13.26 -28.73 -34.26
CA VAL A 199 -12.45 -29.64 -35.07
C VAL A 199 -13.32 -30.29 -36.14
N LYS A 200 -12.80 -30.37 -37.36
CA LYS A 200 -13.36 -31.15 -38.46
C LYS A 200 -12.52 -32.40 -38.65
N LEU A 201 -13.15 -33.57 -38.60
CA LEU A 201 -12.50 -34.86 -38.75
C LEU A 201 -12.83 -35.45 -40.12
N ALA A 202 -11.80 -35.71 -40.93
CA ALA A 202 -11.90 -36.40 -42.20
C ALA A 202 -11.94 -37.94 -42.02
N PRO A 203 -12.45 -38.69 -43.00
CA PRO A 203 -12.43 -40.15 -42.98
C PRO A 203 -11.05 -40.74 -42.72
N ASN A 204 -10.96 -41.69 -41.79
CA ASN A 204 -9.73 -42.38 -41.36
C ASN A 204 -8.62 -41.47 -40.79
N GLN A 205 -8.91 -40.20 -40.51
CA GLN A 205 -7.94 -39.27 -39.95
C GLN A 205 -7.58 -39.63 -38.50
N LYS A 206 -6.30 -39.51 -38.15
CA LYS A 206 -5.83 -39.47 -36.76
C LYS A 206 -5.49 -38.03 -36.42
N LEU A 207 -6.29 -37.39 -35.56
CA LEU A 207 -6.08 -36.01 -35.14
C LEU A 207 -5.76 -35.96 -33.65
N THR A 208 -4.67 -35.30 -33.31
CA THR A 208 -4.31 -35.02 -31.92
C THR A 208 -4.47 -33.54 -31.63
N LYS A 209 -5.16 -33.20 -30.54
CA LYS A 209 -5.31 -31.83 -30.05
C LYS A 209 -4.73 -31.72 -28.66
N ILE A 210 -3.81 -30.77 -28.50
CA ILE A 210 -3.06 -30.55 -27.27
C ILE A 210 -3.57 -29.26 -26.64
N PHE A 211 -3.94 -29.35 -25.37
CA PHE A 211 -4.35 -28.23 -24.55
C PHE A 211 -3.45 -28.16 -23.33
N PHE A 212 -3.02 -26.95 -22.99
CA PHE A 212 -2.26 -26.69 -21.78
C PHE A 212 -3.15 -26.03 -20.73
N PRO A 213 -3.10 -26.49 -19.45
CA PRO A 213 -3.77 -25.80 -18.37
C PRO A 213 -3.25 -24.35 -18.29
N PRO A 214 -4.13 -23.37 -18.05
CA PRO A 214 -3.68 -22.00 -17.84
C PRO A 214 -2.86 -21.92 -16.55
N VAL A 215 -1.62 -21.46 -16.68
CA VAL A 215 -0.75 -21.21 -15.52
C VAL A 215 -1.25 -19.93 -14.85
N LYS A 216 -1.51 -19.99 -13.54
CA LYS A 216 -1.80 -18.80 -12.75
C LYS A 216 -0.53 -17.96 -12.72
N LYS A 217 -0.48 -16.90 -13.53
CA LYS A 217 0.66 -15.97 -13.56
C LYS A 217 0.52 -15.01 -12.39
N ASP A 218 0.95 -15.43 -11.21
CA ASP A 218 1.11 -14.52 -10.09
C ASP A 218 2.28 -13.54 -10.42
N GLY A 219 2.21 -12.32 -9.91
CA GLY A 219 3.31 -11.35 -9.99
C GLY A 219 4.28 -11.56 -8.83
N GLN A 220 5.52 -11.10 -8.99
CA GLN A 220 6.49 -11.09 -7.91
C GLN A 220 6.70 -9.67 -7.40
N LEU A 221 6.76 -9.49 -6.08
CA LEU A 221 7.19 -8.25 -5.43
C LEU A 221 8.55 -8.51 -4.79
N SER A 222 9.51 -7.65 -5.10
CA SER A 222 10.84 -7.62 -4.50
C SER A 222 11.05 -6.26 -3.84
N VAL A 223 11.15 -6.22 -2.51
CA VAL A 223 11.40 -4.99 -1.75
C VAL A 223 12.82 -5.03 -1.21
N ILE A 224 13.62 -4.03 -1.54
CA ILE A 224 15.01 -3.87 -1.12
C ILE A 224 15.07 -2.59 -0.28
N ALA A 225 15.25 -2.74 1.03
CA ALA A 225 15.27 -1.64 2.00
C ALA A 225 16.67 -1.32 2.55
N ASN A 226 17.67 -2.17 2.30
CA ASN A 226 19.08 -1.95 2.63
C ASN A 226 19.35 -1.60 4.11
N HIS A 227 18.51 -2.08 5.03
CA HIS A 227 18.70 -1.92 6.47
C HIS A 227 18.11 -3.12 7.25
N PRO A 228 18.85 -3.74 8.18
CA PRO A 228 18.50 -5.04 8.76
C PRO A 228 17.26 -5.01 9.66
N GLN A 229 17.01 -3.90 10.35
CA GLN A 229 15.87 -3.76 11.28
C GLN A 229 14.65 -3.06 10.64
N THR A 230 14.58 -3.03 9.31
CA THR A 230 13.44 -2.41 8.62
C THR A 230 12.23 -3.32 8.71
N ARG A 231 11.11 -2.79 9.23
CA ARG A 231 9.82 -3.48 9.25
C ARG A 231 9.01 -3.08 8.03
N MET A 232 8.62 -4.04 7.21
CA MET A 232 7.80 -3.86 6.01
C MET A 232 6.44 -4.51 6.22
N ILE A 233 5.37 -3.79 5.89
CA ILE A 233 3.99 -4.24 6.03
C ILE A 233 3.30 -4.07 4.68
N LEU A 234 2.70 -5.14 4.16
CA LEU A 234 1.96 -5.12 2.91
C LEU A 234 0.48 -5.42 3.18
N ALA A 235 -0.40 -4.52 2.75
CA ALA A 235 -1.84 -4.66 2.90
C ALA A 235 -2.59 -4.34 1.59
N GLY A 236 -3.83 -4.82 1.48
CA GLY A 236 -4.72 -4.57 0.34
C GLY A 236 -4.68 -5.68 -0.73
N GLY A 237 -5.24 -5.37 -1.90
CA GLY A 237 -5.44 -6.36 -2.96
C GLY A 237 -6.38 -7.50 -2.53
N LYS A 238 -6.02 -8.74 -2.88
CA LYS A 238 -6.77 -9.95 -2.49
C LYS A 238 -6.21 -10.64 -1.24
N LEU A 239 -5.38 -9.95 -0.44
CA LEU A 239 -4.88 -10.49 0.82
C LEU A 239 -5.98 -10.45 1.89
N SER A 240 -6.20 -11.58 2.56
CA SER A 240 -7.12 -11.66 3.71
C SER A 240 -6.56 -10.95 4.94
N THR A 241 -5.23 -11.00 5.16
CA THR A 241 -4.54 -10.33 6.25
C THR A 241 -3.28 -9.61 5.77
N PRO A 242 -2.87 -8.50 6.42
CA PRO A 242 -1.61 -7.84 6.12
C PRO A 242 -0.42 -8.77 6.35
N LYS A 243 0.52 -8.82 5.42
CA LYS A 243 1.79 -9.54 5.60
C LYS A 243 2.83 -8.60 6.19
N THR A 244 3.64 -9.10 7.11
CA THR A 244 4.73 -8.33 7.74
C THR A 244 6.06 -9.08 7.58
N HIS A 245 7.14 -8.34 7.35
CA HIS A 245 8.50 -8.86 7.34
C HIS A 245 9.44 -7.86 8.00
N THR A 246 10.48 -8.35 8.66
CA THR A 246 11.56 -7.52 9.23
C THR A 246 12.87 -7.96 8.63
N GLY A 247 13.55 -7.07 7.91
CA GLY A 247 14.79 -7.40 7.21
C GLY A 247 15.15 -6.38 6.12
N PRO A 248 16.34 -6.52 5.51
CA PRO A 248 16.81 -5.64 4.45
C PRO A 248 16.17 -5.96 3.08
N PHE A 249 15.57 -7.13 2.93
CA PHE A 249 15.03 -7.65 1.67
C PHE A 249 13.77 -8.48 1.90
N TRP A 250 12.76 -8.33 1.04
CA TRP A 250 11.55 -9.14 1.10
C TRP A 250 11.02 -9.49 -0.29
N ALA A 251 10.88 -10.79 -0.57
CA ALA A 251 10.31 -11.31 -1.80
C ALA A 251 8.96 -12.01 -1.53
N LEU A 252 7.98 -11.74 -2.38
CA LEU A 252 6.62 -12.31 -2.28
C LEU A 252 6.06 -12.61 -3.66
N THR A 253 5.31 -13.71 -3.77
CA THR A 253 4.42 -13.98 -4.91
C THR A 253 3.01 -13.52 -4.57
N LEU A 254 2.44 -12.66 -5.41
CA LEU A 254 1.16 -11.98 -5.16
C LEU A 254 0.26 -12.06 -6.40
N THR A 255 -1.04 -12.16 -6.18
CA THR A 255 -2.01 -12.02 -7.27
C THR A 255 -1.98 -10.60 -7.84
N GLN A 256 -2.32 -10.42 -9.12
CA GLN A 256 -2.41 -9.09 -9.71
C GLN A 256 -3.38 -8.19 -8.93
N GLY A 257 -3.02 -6.91 -8.78
CA GLY A 257 -3.80 -5.93 -8.03
C GLY A 257 -2.94 -4.85 -7.39
N THR A 258 -3.60 -3.91 -6.72
CA THR A 258 -2.97 -2.77 -6.06
C THR A 258 -2.78 -3.04 -4.57
N TYR A 259 -1.56 -2.85 -4.07
CA TYR A 259 -1.20 -3.06 -2.67
C TYR A 259 -0.62 -1.78 -2.06
N LYS A 260 -0.79 -1.61 -0.75
CA LYS A 260 -0.15 -0.57 0.05
C LYS A 260 1.01 -1.19 0.82
N LEU A 261 2.22 -0.73 0.51
CA LEU A 261 3.46 -1.13 1.16
C LEU A 261 3.88 -0.02 2.14
N GLN A 262 3.97 -0.35 3.42
CA GLN A 262 4.53 0.49 4.46
C GLN A 262 5.93 0.01 4.81
N ILE A 263 6.90 0.93 4.85
CA ILE A 263 8.30 0.65 5.12
C ILE A 263 8.70 1.49 6.33
N ILE A 264 9.13 0.83 7.40
CA ILE A 264 9.38 1.44 8.70
C ILE A 264 10.83 1.19 9.07
N TYR A 265 11.66 2.23 8.91
CA TYR A 265 13.02 2.22 9.45
C TYR A 265 13.00 2.52 10.97
N PRO A 266 14.00 2.04 11.74
CA PRO A 266 14.06 2.29 13.18
C PRO A 266 14.00 3.77 13.52
N LYS A 267 13.19 4.12 14.53
CA LYS A 267 13.01 5.49 15.05
C LYS A 267 12.52 6.51 13.99
N MET A 268 12.05 6.06 12.82
CA MET A 268 11.55 6.92 11.76
C MET A 268 10.04 6.74 11.53
N LYS A 269 9.44 7.74 10.87
CA LYS A 269 8.04 7.65 10.43
C LYS A 269 7.91 6.65 9.26
N PRO A 270 6.78 5.94 9.16
CA PRO A 270 6.53 5.00 8.06
C PRO A 270 6.50 5.71 6.71
N ILE A 271 7.17 5.13 5.72
CA ILE A 271 7.06 5.49 4.31
C ILE A 271 5.97 4.61 3.68
N ILE A 272 4.93 5.22 3.12
CA ILE A 272 3.80 4.50 2.52
C ILE A 272 3.90 4.64 1.00
N LYS A 273 3.90 3.50 0.28
CA LYS A 273 3.90 3.43 -1.18
C LYS A 273 2.71 2.59 -1.66
N THR A 274 2.08 3.03 -2.74
CA THR A 274 1.09 2.22 -3.46
C THR A 274 1.80 1.54 -4.62
N ILE A 275 1.66 0.22 -4.73
CA ILE A 275 2.29 -0.60 -5.78
C ILE A 275 1.23 -1.34 -6.57
N GLU A 276 1.43 -1.42 -7.89
CA GLU A 276 0.57 -2.19 -8.80
C GLU A 276 1.32 -3.45 -9.23
N ILE A 277 0.77 -4.62 -8.91
CA ILE A 277 1.35 -5.91 -9.30
C ILE A 277 0.63 -6.42 -10.55
N LYS A 278 1.41 -6.69 -11.60
CA LYS A 278 0.92 -7.25 -12.87
C LYS A 278 1.26 -8.74 -12.96
N ALA A 279 0.36 -9.52 -13.54
CA ALA A 279 0.51 -10.96 -13.69
C ALA A 279 1.80 -11.34 -14.45
N GLY A 280 2.63 -12.20 -13.85
CA GLY A 280 3.86 -12.72 -14.45
C GLY A 280 5.00 -11.71 -14.62
N LYS A 281 4.90 -10.52 -13.99
CA LYS A 281 5.98 -9.53 -13.92
C LYS A 281 6.52 -9.40 -12.51
N THR A 282 7.79 -9.03 -12.40
CA THR A 282 8.43 -8.69 -11.12
C THR A 282 8.40 -7.17 -10.93
N GLN A 283 7.78 -6.73 -9.84
CA GLN A 283 7.82 -5.35 -9.39
C GLN A 283 8.90 -5.23 -8.32
N THR A 284 9.92 -4.41 -8.60
CA THR A 284 10.97 -4.11 -7.62
C THR A 284 10.70 -2.76 -6.99
N VAL A 285 10.83 -2.69 -5.66
CA VAL A 285 10.76 -1.47 -4.87
C VAL A 285 12.07 -1.32 -4.12
N MET A 286 12.90 -0.38 -4.55
CA MET A 286 14.13 -0.03 -3.84
C MET A 286 13.88 1.21 -2.97
N THR A 287 14.41 1.18 -1.75
CA THR A 287 14.44 2.31 -0.83
C THR A 287 15.64 2.17 0.09
N ASN A 288 16.18 3.32 0.49
CA ASN A 288 17.25 3.40 1.49
C ASN A 288 16.73 4.17 2.71
N PRO A 289 17.35 3.96 3.89
CA PRO A 289 17.18 4.86 5.03
C PRO A 289 17.48 6.31 4.59
N PRO A 290 16.62 7.27 4.93
CA PRO A 290 16.95 8.69 4.80
C PRO A 290 18.28 9.01 5.50
N PRO A 291 19.06 9.98 4.99
CA PRO A 291 20.28 10.41 5.66
C PRO A 291 19.96 10.97 7.05
N PRO A 292 20.89 10.87 8.02
CA PRO A 292 20.70 11.45 9.34
C PRO A 292 20.55 12.99 9.25
N PRO A 293 19.68 13.58 10.09
CA PRO A 293 19.46 15.02 10.10
C PRO A 293 20.71 15.80 10.52
N VAL A 294 20.78 17.06 10.10
CA VAL A 294 21.88 17.98 10.45
C VAL A 294 21.44 18.89 11.59
N LEU A 295 22.19 18.91 12.68
CA LEU A 295 21.98 19.79 13.81
C LEU A 295 22.88 21.03 13.66
N ASN A 296 22.26 22.20 13.59
CA ASN A 296 22.91 23.50 13.57
C ASN A 296 22.62 24.24 14.87
N ILE A 297 23.66 24.59 15.63
CA ILE A 297 23.55 25.31 16.90
C ILE A 297 24.27 26.65 16.76
N VAL A 298 23.53 27.73 16.96
CA VAL A 298 24.07 29.10 16.99
C VAL A 298 23.80 29.74 18.34
N SER A 299 24.69 30.60 18.81
CA SER A 299 24.50 31.34 20.05
C SER A 299 24.82 32.81 19.91
N VAL A 300 24.21 33.60 20.79
CA VAL A 300 24.55 35.01 21.02
C VAL A 300 24.94 35.17 22.50
N PRO A 301 26.20 35.51 22.81
CA PRO A 301 27.34 35.73 21.90
C PRO A 301 27.82 34.43 21.22
N ARG A 302 28.65 34.57 20.17
CA ARG A 302 29.31 33.46 19.46
C ARG A 302 30.42 32.83 20.31
N ASP A 303 30.97 31.71 19.82
CA ASP A 303 32.08 30.97 20.42
C ASP A 303 31.77 30.40 21.82
N ALA A 304 30.54 29.93 22.04
CA ALA A 304 30.17 29.16 23.22
C ALA A 304 30.54 27.68 23.00
N ARG A 305 31.15 27.03 24.00
CA ARG A 305 31.43 25.59 24.00
C ARG A 305 30.11 24.83 23.99
N VAL A 306 29.98 23.86 23.10
CA VAL A 306 28.80 23.02 22.92
C VAL A 306 29.08 21.64 23.48
N PHE A 307 28.22 21.20 24.40
CA PHE A 307 28.19 19.87 24.96
C PHE A 307 26.89 19.19 24.56
N ILE A 308 26.96 17.94 24.12
CA ILE A 308 25.79 17.12 23.83
C ILE A 308 25.88 15.85 24.67
N ASN A 309 24.87 15.59 25.50
CA ASN A 309 24.85 14.51 26.48
C ASN A 309 26.10 14.49 27.38
N GLY A 310 26.57 15.67 27.79
CA GLY A 310 27.76 15.83 28.65
C GLY A 310 29.11 15.78 27.93
N ARG A 311 29.17 15.42 26.63
CA ARG A 311 30.41 15.38 25.85
C ARG A 311 30.65 16.69 25.10
N TYR A 312 31.85 17.27 25.25
CA TYR A 312 32.27 18.44 24.47
C TYR A 312 32.44 18.07 22.99
N LEU A 313 31.80 18.82 22.08
CA LEU A 313 31.86 18.57 20.64
C LEU A 313 32.42 19.75 19.81
N GLY A 314 32.49 20.95 20.38
CA GLY A 314 33.02 22.11 19.66
C GLY A 314 32.51 23.44 20.19
N LYS A 315 32.50 24.47 19.33
CA LYS A 315 32.01 25.82 19.66
C LYS A 315 30.93 26.28 18.69
N THR A 316 30.09 27.22 19.10
CA THR A 316 29.07 27.84 18.23
C THR A 316 29.67 28.89 17.29
N PRO A 317 29.23 28.97 16.01
CA PRO A 317 28.27 28.09 15.33
C PRO A 317 28.77 26.64 15.16
N PHE A 318 27.94 25.66 15.53
CA PHE A 318 28.26 24.24 15.46
C PHE A 318 27.31 23.53 14.49
N ARG A 319 27.85 22.67 13.63
CA ARG A 319 27.09 21.95 12.60
C ARG A 319 27.57 20.51 12.48
N GLN A 320 26.70 19.53 12.73
CA GLN A 320 27.04 18.11 12.59
C GLN A 320 25.81 17.26 12.22
N LYS A 321 26.01 16.16 11.49
CA LYS A 321 24.98 15.11 11.31
C LYS A 321 24.80 14.36 12.62
N ILE A 322 23.55 14.16 13.04
CA ILE A 322 23.22 13.52 14.32
C ILE A 322 22.13 12.47 14.11
N ASP A 323 22.24 11.34 14.81
CA ASP A 323 21.25 10.29 14.72
C ASP A 323 19.92 10.71 15.37
N VAL A 324 18.84 10.07 14.93
CA VAL A 324 17.51 10.28 15.49
C VAL A 324 17.45 9.82 16.96
N GLY A 325 17.06 10.71 17.86
CA GLY A 325 17.10 10.45 19.30
C GLY A 325 16.80 11.69 20.15
N THR A 326 16.91 11.54 21.46
CA THR A 326 16.78 12.65 22.41
C THR A 326 18.17 13.04 22.91
N TYR A 327 18.48 14.33 22.90
CA TYR A 327 19.78 14.87 23.28
C TYR A 327 19.61 16.02 24.28
N ASN A 328 20.50 16.08 25.27
CA ASN A 328 20.62 17.22 26.17
C ASN A 328 21.78 18.09 25.69
N ILE A 329 21.47 19.30 25.23
CA ILE A 329 22.43 20.27 24.72
C ILE A 329 22.72 21.27 25.81
N GLU A 330 24.00 21.47 26.09
CA GLU A 330 24.49 22.44 27.07
C GLU A 330 25.51 23.38 26.39
N LEU A 331 25.33 24.69 26.58
CA LEU A 331 26.24 25.71 26.10
C LEU A 331 26.92 26.40 27.28
N GLN A 332 28.25 26.50 27.20
CA GLN A 332 29.09 27.18 28.18
C GLN A 332 29.92 28.27 27.51
N LYS A 333 29.91 29.47 28.09
CA LYS A 333 30.75 30.59 27.67
C LYS A 333 31.27 31.30 28.92
N GLY A 334 32.52 31.74 28.87
CA GLY A 334 33.19 32.40 30.00
C GLY A 334 32.44 33.64 30.43
N CYS A 335 32.15 33.74 31.73
CA CYS A 335 31.31 34.79 32.33
C CYS A 335 29.89 34.95 31.77
N TYR A 336 29.34 33.87 31.22
CA TYR A 336 27.91 33.70 30.93
C TYR A 336 27.36 32.52 31.73
N LEU A 337 26.05 32.55 31.98
CA LEU A 337 25.32 31.44 32.57
C LEU A 337 25.24 30.29 31.58
N THR A 338 25.42 29.06 32.08
CA THR A 338 25.19 27.84 31.31
C THR A 338 23.75 27.76 30.84
N ALA A 339 23.54 27.46 29.56
CA ALA A 339 22.21 27.26 28.99
C ALA A 339 22.05 25.80 28.59
N THR A 340 20.99 25.16 29.10
CA THR A 340 20.68 23.75 28.83
C THR A 340 19.34 23.62 28.14
N ARG A 341 19.23 22.74 27.14
CA ARG A 341 17.98 22.45 26.42
C ARG A 341 17.94 20.98 25.99
N SER A 342 16.83 20.30 26.27
CA SER A 342 16.56 18.98 25.70
C SER A 342 15.97 19.11 24.29
N LEU A 343 16.47 18.30 23.35
CA LEU A 343 16.06 18.27 21.96
C LEU A 343 15.68 16.84 21.56
N LYS A 344 14.47 16.67 21.03
CA LYS A 344 14.06 15.43 20.35
C LYS A 344 14.28 15.57 18.85
N VAL A 345 15.30 14.89 18.34
CA VAL A 345 15.59 14.81 16.92
C VAL A 345 14.70 13.74 16.30
N SER A 346 13.94 14.10 15.27
CA SER A 346 13.06 13.20 14.51
C SER A 346 13.09 13.53 13.03
N GLY A 347 13.11 12.51 12.18
CA GLY A 347 13.12 12.67 10.72
C GLY A 347 14.51 12.96 10.15
N ASP A 348 14.53 13.50 8.94
CA ASP A 348 15.71 13.66 8.06
C ASP A 348 16.05 15.14 7.79
N LYS A 349 15.23 16.09 8.28
CA LYS A 349 15.39 17.52 8.04
C LYS A 349 16.42 18.14 8.99
N ALA A 350 17.11 19.16 8.50
CA ALA A 350 18.00 19.97 9.32
C ALA A 350 17.23 20.67 10.46
N MET A 351 17.88 20.78 11.63
CA MET A 351 17.35 21.45 12.81
C MET A 351 18.24 22.63 13.19
N ASP A 352 17.65 23.82 13.22
CA ASP A 352 18.33 25.05 13.60
C ASP A 352 17.93 25.45 15.02
N ILE A 353 18.93 25.57 15.91
CA ILE A 353 18.74 25.93 17.31
C ILE A 353 19.54 27.17 17.63
N LYS A 354 18.83 28.19 18.10
CA LYS A 354 19.42 29.44 18.57
C LYS A 354 19.37 29.50 20.09
N PHE A 355 20.52 29.83 20.69
CA PHE A 355 20.68 30.12 22.10
C PHE A 355 20.97 31.60 22.33
N SER A 356 20.37 32.17 23.36
CA SER A 356 20.74 33.50 23.88
C SER A 356 21.29 33.30 25.29
N LEU A 357 22.59 33.54 25.47
CA LEU A 357 23.24 33.33 26.76
C LEU A 357 23.12 34.60 27.60
N LYS A 358 22.67 34.45 28.84
CA LYS A 358 22.63 35.54 29.81
C LYS A 358 24.01 35.70 30.43
N ARG A 359 24.54 36.93 30.45
CA ARG A 359 25.81 37.24 31.10
C ARG A 359 25.67 36.97 32.61
N ASP A 360 26.75 36.55 33.24
CA ASP A 360 26.79 36.32 34.68
C ASP A 360 26.48 37.63 35.44
N PRO A 361 25.47 37.66 36.34
CA PRO A 361 25.13 38.84 37.12
C PRO A 361 26.29 39.42 37.93
N VAL A 362 27.17 38.56 38.47
CA VAL A 362 28.34 38.99 39.25
C VAL A 362 29.32 39.74 38.36
N HIS A 363 29.55 39.21 37.16
CA HIS A 363 30.42 39.85 36.18
C HIS A 363 29.82 41.17 35.66
N GLN A 364 28.51 41.23 35.44
CA GLN A 364 27.81 42.45 35.05
C GLN A 364 27.99 43.56 36.08
N GLN A 365 27.75 43.25 37.36
CA GLN A 365 27.92 44.22 38.45
C GLN A 365 29.36 44.69 38.57
N TRP A 366 30.34 43.78 38.45
CA TRP A 366 31.76 44.15 38.44
C TRP A 366 32.11 45.09 37.29
N GLN A 367 31.62 44.84 36.07
CA GLN A 367 31.85 45.73 34.94
C GLN A 367 31.25 47.14 35.17
N GLN A 368 30.05 47.22 35.74
CA GLN A 368 29.42 48.49 36.08
C GLN A 368 30.21 49.26 37.15
N ARG A 369 30.66 48.56 38.20
CA ARG A 369 31.53 49.15 39.23
C ARG A 369 32.84 49.66 38.64
N LYS A 370 33.51 48.88 37.80
CA LYS A 370 34.77 49.29 37.16
C LYS A 370 34.62 50.56 36.32
N LYS A 371 33.49 50.71 35.61
CA LYS A 371 33.20 51.93 34.82
C LYS A 371 32.89 53.15 35.69
N THR A 372 32.21 52.96 36.81
CA THR A 372 31.70 54.07 37.65
C THR A 372 32.66 54.47 38.78
N ALA A 373 33.56 53.58 39.20
CA ALA A 373 34.48 53.82 40.32
C ALA A 373 35.39 55.05 40.14
N PRO A 374 36.05 55.29 38.99
CA PRO A 374 36.91 56.47 38.82
C PRO A 374 36.15 57.79 38.97
N GLY A 375 34.95 57.88 38.38
CA GLY A 375 34.11 59.07 38.50
C GLY A 375 33.65 59.34 39.93
N LYS A 376 33.24 58.28 40.66
CA LYS A 376 32.87 58.38 42.08
C LYS A 376 34.06 58.77 42.97
N GLN A 377 35.28 58.33 42.65
CA GLN A 377 36.49 58.74 43.37
C GLN A 377 36.77 60.23 43.20
N ILE A 378 36.70 60.74 41.96
CA ILE A 378 36.89 62.16 41.67
C ILE A 378 35.85 63.00 42.40
N ILE A 379 34.56 62.67 42.26
CA ILE A 379 33.46 63.37 42.94
C ILE A 379 33.63 63.32 44.46
N GLY A 380 34.02 62.17 45.00
CA GLY A 380 34.25 62.00 46.44
C GLY A 380 35.33 62.95 46.97
N TRP A 381 36.49 62.99 46.32
CA TRP A 381 37.59 63.87 46.74
C TRP A 381 37.29 65.35 46.55
N THR A 382 36.66 65.76 45.44
CA THR A 382 36.32 67.16 45.20
C THR A 382 35.27 67.68 46.17
N THR A 383 34.25 66.88 46.50
CA THR A 383 33.22 67.25 47.47
C THR A 383 33.74 67.29 48.90
N ILE A 384 34.68 66.41 49.28
CA ILE A 384 35.38 66.52 50.56
C ILE A 384 36.18 67.82 50.63
N ALA A 385 36.98 68.14 49.61
CA ALA A 385 37.78 69.36 49.58
C ALA A 385 36.90 70.62 49.72
N ALA A 386 35.78 70.68 48.97
CA ALA A 386 34.80 71.75 49.10
C ALA A 386 34.20 71.81 50.51
N GLY A 387 33.85 70.66 51.09
CA GLY A 387 33.33 70.57 52.46
C GLY A 387 34.30 71.10 53.52
N VAL A 388 35.60 70.80 53.39
CA VAL A 388 36.65 71.34 54.27
C VAL A 388 36.78 72.85 54.14
N VAL A 389 36.76 73.38 52.92
CA VAL A 389 36.84 74.84 52.67
C VAL A 389 35.64 75.56 53.26
N LEU A 390 34.42 75.05 53.04
CA LEU A 390 33.20 75.63 53.60
C LEU A 390 33.15 75.52 55.13
N GLY A 391 33.62 74.42 55.70
CA GLY A 391 33.72 74.24 57.14
C GLY A 391 34.72 75.20 57.79
N ALA A 392 35.92 75.34 57.22
CA ALA A 392 36.93 76.29 57.71
C ALA A 392 36.45 77.75 57.55
N GLY A 393 35.85 78.09 56.41
CA GLY A 393 35.25 79.40 56.18
C GLY A 393 34.11 79.72 57.16
N SER A 394 33.28 78.72 57.50
CA SER A 394 32.24 78.85 58.52
C SER A 394 32.81 79.22 59.89
N VAL A 395 33.88 78.55 60.33
CA VAL A 395 34.56 78.87 61.59
C VAL A 395 35.11 80.29 61.54
N PHE A 396 35.78 80.67 60.44
CA PHE A 396 36.32 82.02 60.25
C PHE A 396 35.23 83.11 60.29
N LEU A 397 34.11 82.91 59.59
CA LEU A 397 32.97 83.83 59.63
C LEU A 397 32.35 83.94 61.03
N ASN A 398 32.33 82.87 61.81
CA ASN A 398 31.87 82.94 63.20
C ASN A 398 32.83 83.75 64.09
N VAL A 399 34.14 83.67 63.86
CA VAL A 399 35.12 84.53 64.54
C VAL A 399 34.91 86.00 64.17
N LEU A 400 34.74 86.30 62.88
CA LEU A 400 34.43 87.67 62.41
C LEU A 400 33.11 88.20 62.99
N ALA A 401 32.06 87.36 63.02
CA ALA A 401 30.80 87.71 63.63
C ALA A 401 30.96 88.09 65.11
N ASN A 402 31.71 87.30 65.88
CA ASN A 402 31.94 87.56 67.30
C ASN A 402 32.74 88.85 67.52
N ASN A 403 33.73 89.13 66.65
CA ASN A 403 34.48 90.37 66.69
C ASN A 403 33.59 91.59 66.38
N GLU A 404 32.79 91.56 65.31
CA GLU A 404 31.87 92.67 64.98
C GLU A 404 30.80 92.89 66.04
N HIS A 405 30.26 91.83 66.65
CA HIS A 405 29.33 91.97 67.78
C HIS A 405 30.00 92.60 69.00
N THR A 406 31.28 92.29 69.25
CA THR A 406 32.06 92.93 70.34
C THR A 406 32.28 94.41 70.05
N LEU A 407 32.66 94.76 68.81
CA LEU A 407 32.82 96.15 68.37
C LEU A 407 31.48 96.92 68.43
N ALA A 408 30.38 96.30 68.03
CA ALA A 408 29.04 96.89 68.14
C ALA A 408 28.71 97.20 69.61
N GLN A 409 28.91 96.25 70.53
CA GLN A 409 28.66 96.45 71.96
C GLN A 409 29.45 97.63 72.55
N ASN A 410 30.70 97.81 72.10
CA ASN A 410 31.53 98.94 72.51
C ASN A 410 31.03 100.29 71.98
N ALA A 411 30.43 100.33 70.78
CA ALA A 411 29.89 101.56 70.16
C ALA A 411 28.52 102.00 70.72
N ARG A 412 27.76 101.06 71.31
CA ARG A 412 26.39 101.27 71.83
C ARG A 412 26.17 102.50 72.73
N PRO A 413 27.10 102.93 73.60
CA PRO A 413 26.89 104.11 74.46
C PRO A 413 27.02 105.45 73.72
N TYR A 414 27.67 105.46 72.54
CA TYR A 414 28.18 106.68 71.90
C TYR A 414 27.64 106.92 70.49
N ASP A 415 27.49 105.88 69.66
CA ASP A 415 27.01 105.96 68.28
C ASP A 415 26.05 104.81 67.96
N PHE A 416 24.78 105.15 67.80
CA PHE A 416 23.72 104.17 67.56
C PHE A 416 23.72 103.62 66.12
N GLU A 417 24.08 104.44 65.13
CA GLU A 417 24.12 104.00 63.72
C GLU A 417 25.29 103.03 63.49
N GLU A 418 26.46 103.28 64.11
CA GLU A 418 27.58 102.34 64.08
C GLU A 418 27.25 101.03 64.80
N PHE A 419 26.61 101.08 65.98
CA PHE A 419 26.12 99.88 66.68
C PHE A 419 25.22 99.03 65.78
N LYS A 420 24.23 99.66 65.14
CA LYS A 420 23.25 98.98 64.28
C LYS A 420 23.94 98.35 63.06
N SER A 421 24.78 99.12 62.36
CA SER A 421 25.49 98.65 61.16
C SER A 421 26.41 97.46 61.47
N ARG A 422 27.24 97.55 62.51
CA ARG A 422 28.13 96.46 62.92
C ARG A 422 27.36 95.24 63.42
N GLY A 423 26.26 95.44 64.15
CA GLY A 423 25.39 94.37 64.61
C GLY A 423 24.73 93.60 63.46
N GLU A 424 24.23 94.31 62.44
CA GLU A 424 23.67 93.72 61.21
C GLU A 424 24.71 92.96 60.40
N GLN A 425 25.93 93.51 60.28
CA GLN A 425 27.05 92.85 59.63
C GLN A 425 27.48 91.57 60.38
N GLY A 426 27.58 91.62 61.71
CA GLY A 426 27.84 90.45 62.56
C GLY A 426 26.78 89.35 62.42
N ASN A 427 25.49 89.72 62.39
CA ASN A 427 24.40 88.78 62.15
C ASN A 427 24.47 88.14 60.75
N THR A 428 24.90 88.91 59.75
CA THR A 428 25.13 88.41 58.39
C THR A 428 26.29 87.40 58.38
N PHE A 429 27.42 87.71 59.04
CA PHE A 429 28.51 86.75 59.19
C PHE A 429 28.11 85.50 59.97
N ARG A 430 27.29 85.62 61.02
CA ARG A 430 26.78 84.48 61.80
C ARG A 430 25.87 83.56 60.97
N THR A 431 24.95 84.15 60.19
CA THR A 431 24.04 83.38 59.32
C THR A 431 24.78 82.71 58.17
N LEU A 432 25.68 83.42 57.49
CA LEU A 432 26.56 82.85 56.47
C LEU A 432 27.48 81.76 57.04
N GLY A 433 28.01 81.97 58.25
CA GLY A 433 28.79 80.99 58.97
C GLY A 433 28.01 79.71 59.23
N LEU A 434 26.81 79.79 59.80
CA LEU A 434 25.94 78.62 60.02
C LEU A 434 25.58 77.90 58.72
N ALA A 435 25.22 78.64 57.67
CA ALA A 435 24.90 78.08 56.36
C ALA A 435 26.11 77.36 55.73
N GLY A 436 27.30 77.97 55.79
CA GLY A 436 28.55 77.36 55.34
C GLY A 436 28.91 76.11 56.13
N GLY A 437 28.64 76.09 57.44
CA GLY A 437 28.89 74.94 58.30
C GLY A 437 28.01 73.75 57.94
N VAL A 438 26.70 73.98 57.73
CA VAL A 438 25.76 72.95 57.27
C VAL A 438 26.11 72.43 55.88
N ALA A 439 26.42 73.33 54.94
CA ALA A 439 26.84 72.94 53.59
C ALA A 439 28.15 72.16 53.60
N GLY A 440 29.10 72.55 54.47
CA GLY A 440 30.37 71.87 54.67
C GLY A 440 30.19 70.43 55.17
N THR A 441 29.41 70.23 56.23
CA THR A 441 29.17 68.88 56.79
C THR A 441 28.40 67.98 55.82
N ALA A 442 27.40 68.51 55.12
CA ALA A 442 26.68 67.77 54.07
C ALA A 442 27.61 67.33 52.94
N SER A 443 28.52 68.22 52.50
CA SER A 443 29.50 67.93 51.44
C SER A 443 30.50 66.85 51.87
N LEU A 444 30.97 66.88 53.12
CA LEU A 444 31.81 65.84 53.69
C LEU A 444 31.09 64.49 53.74
N GLY A 445 29.84 64.46 54.22
CA GLY A 445 29.04 63.22 54.27
C GLY A 445 28.81 62.61 52.89
N PHE A 446 28.46 63.44 51.90
CA PHE A 446 28.28 62.99 50.51
C PHE A 446 29.59 62.50 49.88
N GLY A 447 30.69 63.20 50.12
CA GLY A 447 32.00 62.81 49.59
C GLY A 447 32.52 61.50 50.19
N ILE A 448 32.36 61.31 51.50
CA ILE A 448 32.66 60.03 52.18
C ILE A 448 31.79 58.90 51.62
N TYR A 449 30.48 59.12 51.46
CA TYR A 449 29.59 58.13 50.86
C TYR A 449 30.00 57.76 49.42
N SER A 450 30.39 58.74 48.60
CA SER A 450 30.88 58.51 47.25
C SER A 450 32.15 57.66 47.25
N LEU A 451 33.11 57.93 48.15
CA LEU A 451 34.33 57.15 48.31
C LEU A 451 34.06 55.73 48.83
N VAL A 452 33.23 55.56 49.86
CA VAL A 452 32.88 54.24 50.42
C VAL A 452 32.20 53.36 49.38
N THR A 453 31.34 53.92 48.52
CA THR A 453 30.74 53.14 47.42
C THR A 453 31.65 52.95 46.21
N ALA A 454 32.84 53.57 46.19
CA ALA A 454 33.87 53.39 45.18
C ALA A 454 34.98 52.41 45.62
N PHE A 455 35.14 52.17 46.92
CA PHE A 455 36.13 51.26 47.50
C PHE A 455 35.49 49.97 48.07
N PRO A 456 36.24 48.84 48.09
CA PRO A 456 37.54 48.65 47.47
C PRO A 456 37.45 48.70 45.95
N ALA A 457 38.55 49.11 45.29
CA ALA A 457 38.65 49.06 43.85
C ALA A 457 38.33 47.63 43.37
N PRO A 458 37.58 47.45 42.27
CA PRO A 458 37.24 46.12 41.80
C PRO A 458 38.53 45.33 41.53
N GLU A 459 38.64 44.14 42.13
CA GLU A 459 39.77 43.26 41.87
C GLU A 459 39.96 43.05 40.35
N TYR A 460 41.20 42.99 39.90
CA TYR A 460 41.54 42.75 38.49
C TYR A 460 41.29 41.30 38.05
N ARG A 461 40.95 40.41 38.98
CA ARG A 461 40.54 39.02 38.70
C ARG A 461 39.09 39.01 38.21
N LEU A 462 38.83 38.30 37.11
CA LEU A 462 37.49 38.14 36.52
C LEU A 462 36.53 37.44 37.50
N PRO A 463 35.50 38.14 38.05
CA PRO A 463 34.58 37.53 38.99
C PRO A 463 33.37 37.02 38.22
N CYS A 464 33.40 35.73 37.91
CA CYS A 464 32.25 35.03 37.35
C CYS A 464 32.27 33.56 37.78
N LYS A 465 31.09 32.93 37.79
CA LYS A 465 30.90 31.53 38.17
C LYS A 465 31.59 30.59 37.18
N ASN A 466 31.48 30.91 35.89
CA ASN A 466 32.09 30.12 34.83
C ASN A 466 33.41 30.78 34.38
N LYS A 467 34.46 30.56 35.17
CA LYS A 467 35.84 30.91 34.83
C LYS A 467 36.35 29.86 33.85
N MET A 468 36.02 30.01 32.58
CA MET A 468 36.74 29.23 31.58
C MET A 468 38.17 29.75 31.58
N GLU A 469 39.09 28.96 32.13
CA GLU A 469 40.52 29.27 32.08
C GLU A 469 40.89 29.55 30.62
N LEU A 470 41.34 30.78 30.39
CA LEU A 470 42.09 31.15 29.20
C LEU A 470 43.44 30.44 29.32
N TRP A 471 43.47 29.11 29.12
CA TRP A 471 44.72 28.44 28.83
C TRP A 471 45.20 28.98 27.50
N ARG A 472 46.24 29.80 27.63
CA ARG A 472 47.10 30.28 26.56
C ARG A 472 47.58 29.06 25.78
N ILE A 473 47.25 29.03 24.49
CA ILE A 473 48.01 28.24 23.53
C ILE A 473 49.34 28.99 23.44
N GLU A 474 50.37 28.49 24.12
CA GLU A 474 51.77 28.73 23.75
C GLU A 474 52.20 27.65 22.77
#